data_AF-A0A9X2VID0-F1
#
_entry.id   AF-A0A9X2VID0-F1
#
_cell.length_a   1.000
_cell.length_b   1.000
_cell.length_c   1.000
_cell.angle_alpha   90.00
_cell.angle_beta   90.00
_cell.angle_gamma   90.00
#
_symmetry.space_group_name_H-M   'P 1'
#
loop_
_entity.id
_entity.type
_entity.pdbx_description
1 polymer ?
#
loop_
_entity_poly.entity_id
_entity_poly.type
_entity_poly.pdbx_seq_one_letter_code
_entity_poly.pdbx_strand_id
1 'polypeptide(L)' 'MDTTLSPTDLAALINRCTGVAVTSDQVCFSQQSFDELGVDSLGLMGVVAELQRNHGMSRGVDVAPNQSPRELLSLLTGKV' A
#
# COMPACT_ATOMS: atom_id res chain seq x y z
N MET A 1 12.35 -2.37 -16.87
CA MET A 1 12.49 -3.10 -15.60
C MET A 1 11.11 -3.14 -15.02
N ASP A 2 10.57 -4.34 -14.94
CA ASP A 2 9.15 -4.62 -14.80
C ASP A 2 8.68 -4.08 -13.45
N THR A 3 8.01 -2.93 -13.46
CA THR A 3 7.57 -2.16 -12.27
C THR A 3 6.38 -2.85 -11.59
N THR A 4 6.49 -4.16 -11.37
CA THR A 4 5.46 -4.94 -10.70
C THR A 4 5.74 -4.86 -9.21
N LEU A 5 5.03 -3.95 -8.53
CA LEU A 5 5.07 -3.84 -7.09
C LEU A 5 4.67 -5.18 -6.46
N SER A 6 5.58 -5.77 -5.70
CA SER A 6 5.32 -7.02 -4.99
C SER A 6 4.64 -6.76 -3.64
N PRO A 7 3.86 -7.71 -3.09
CA PRO A 7 3.25 -7.55 -1.76
C PRO A 7 4.28 -7.25 -0.67
N THR A 8 5.47 -7.82 -0.78
CA THR A 8 6.59 -7.59 0.14
C THR A 8 7.13 -6.17 0.07
N ASP A 9 7.19 -5.58 -1.14
CA ASP A 9 7.67 -4.21 -1.34
C ASP A 9 6.69 -3.21 -0.72
N LEU A 10 5.39 -3.42 -0.95
CA LEU A 10 4.34 -2.63 -0.33
C LEU A 10 4.33 -2.76 1.19
N ALA A 11 4.48 -3.97 1.72
CA ALA A 11 4.55 -4.19 3.17
C ALA A 11 5.75 -3.46 3.80
N ALA A 12 6.92 -3.52 3.16
CA ALA A 12 8.12 -2.80 3.60
C ALA A 12 7.92 -1.27 3.53
N LEU A 13 7.23 -0.77 2.50
CA LEU A 13 6.91 0.64 2.33
C LEU A 13 5.98 1.14 3.45
N ILE A 14 4.91 0.39 3.71
CA ILE A 14 3.96 0.69 4.80
C ILE A 14 4.71 0.73 6.12
N ASN A 15 5.54 -0.28 6.41
CA ASN A 15 6.34 -0.31 7.63
C ASN A 15 7.27 0.90 7.76
N ARG A 16 7.93 1.29 6.67
CA ARG A 16 8.84 2.44 6.65
C ARG A 16 8.13 3.78 6.88
N CYS A 17 6.94 3.96 6.30
CA CYS A 17 6.20 5.23 6.38
C CYS A 17 5.38 5.36 7.66
N THR A 18 4.87 4.26 8.19
CA THR A 18 3.88 4.24 9.28
C THR A 18 4.47 3.71 10.59
N GLY A 19 5.57 2.95 10.54
CA GLY A 19 6.11 2.19 11.66
C GLY A 19 5.36 0.88 11.96
N VAL A 20 4.28 0.57 11.23
CA VAL A 20 3.45 -0.62 11.45
C VAL A 20 4.08 -1.85 10.82
N ALA A 21 4.22 -2.94 11.58
CA ALA A 21 4.74 -4.22 11.11
C ALA A 21 3.71 -4.95 10.23
N VAL A 22 3.61 -4.56 8.96
CA VAL A 22 2.78 -5.24 7.95
C VAL A 22 3.61 -6.30 7.23
N THR A 23 3.03 -7.46 6.96
CA THR A 23 3.66 -8.56 6.21
C THR A 23 3.07 -8.67 4.80
N SER A 24 3.82 -9.28 3.88
CA SER A 24 3.34 -9.55 2.51
C SER A 24 2.06 -10.39 2.47
N ASP A 25 1.89 -11.29 3.43
CA ASP A 25 0.69 -12.11 3.56
C ASP A 25 -0.53 -11.25 3.91
N GLN A 26 -0.38 -10.30 4.84
CA GLN A 26 -1.40 -9.33 5.18
C GLN A 26 -1.77 -8.45 3.97
N VAL A 27 -0.77 -8.07 3.16
CA VAL A 27 -1.04 -7.28 1.96
C VAL A 27 -1.77 -8.09 0.87
N CYS A 28 -1.47 -9.38 0.73
CA CYS A 28 -1.99 -10.22 -0.35
C CYS A 28 -3.35 -10.87 0.00
N PHE A 29 -3.49 -11.37 1.23
CA PHE A 29 -4.61 -12.19 1.66
C PHE A 29 -5.54 -11.48 2.65
N SER A 30 -5.07 -10.46 3.37
CA SER A 30 -5.91 -9.78 4.35
C SER A 30 -6.98 -8.93 3.68
N GLN A 31 -8.18 -9.00 4.25
CA GLN A 31 -9.28 -8.10 3.95
C GLN A 31 -9.30 -6.90 4.91
N GLN A 32 -8.39 -6.88 5.89
CA GLN A 32 -8.32 -5.81 6.87
C GLN A 32 -7.97 -4.49 6.19
N SER A 33 -8.62 -3.42 6.64
CA SER A 33 -8.32 -2.07 6.22
C SER A 33 -6.99 -1.58 6.82
N PHE A 34 -6.40 -0.54 6.24
CA PHE A 34 -5.23 0.13 6.81
C PHE A 34 -5.46 0.56 8.27
N ASP A 35 -6.64 1.09 8.58
CA ASP A 35 -7.05 1.46 9.95
C ASP A 35 -7.00 0.27 10.92
N GLU A 36 -7.51 -0.89 10.51
CA GLU A 36 -7.49 -2.12 11.32
C GLU A 36 -6.09 -2.69 11.51
N LEU A 37 -5.16 -2.39 10.60
CA LEU A 37 -3.75 -2.72 10.72
C LEU A 37 -3.00 -1.72 11.63
N GLY A 38 -3.64 -0.63 12.05
CA GLY A 38 -3.02 0.45 12.82
C GLY A 38 -2.27 1.47 11.95
N VAL A 39 -2.57 1.52 10.65
CA VAL A 39 -2.00 2.50 9.72
C VAL A 39 -2.86 3.77 9.72
N ASP A 40 -2.31 4.85 10.26
CA ASP A 40 -2.94 6.17 10.24
C ASP A 40 -2.99 6.78 8.83
N SER A 41 -3.94 7.70 8.63
CA SER A 41 -4.13 8.44 7.37
C SER A 41 -2.87 9.21 6.92
N LEU A 42 -2.12 9.79 7.85
CA LEU A 42 -0.87 10.51 7.56
C LEU A 42 0.23 9.56 7.08
N GLY A 43 0.35 8.39 7.72
CA GLY A 43 1.33 7.39 7.31
C GLY A 43 0.99 6.83 5.93
N LEU A 44 -0.30 6.60 5.65
CA LEU A 44 -0.79 6.17 4.34
C LEU A 44 -0.49 7.18 3.23
N MET A 45 -0.64 8.48 3.50
CA MET A 45 -0.24 9.53 2.55
C MET A 45 1.25 9.46 2.20
N GLY A 46 2.12 9.15 3.16
CA GLY A 46 3.54 8.92 2.92
C GLY A 46 3.81 7.71 2.02
N VAL A 47 3.10 6.61 2.25
CA VAL A 47 3.14 5.38 1.42
C VAL A 47 2.76 5.73 -0.03
N VAL A 48 1.62 6.41 -0.22
CA VAL A 48 1.15 6.81 -1.55
C VAL A 48 2.14 7.74 -2.25
N ALA A 49 2.72 8.71 -1.54
CA ALA A 49 3.72 9.62 -2.10
C ALA A 49 4.99 8.90 -2.58
N GLU A 50 5.48 7.90 -1.82
CA GLU A 50 6.60 7.05 -2.26
C GLU A 50 6.22 6.18 -3.46
N LEU A 51 5.02 5.61 -3.49
CA LEU A 51 4.54 4.81 -4.63
C LEU A 51 4.45 5.66 -5.90
N GLN A 52 3.95 6.89 -5.81
CA GLN A 52 3.93 7.83 -6.94
C GLN A 52 5.35 8.16 -7.43
N ARG A 53 6.32 8.25 -6.52
CA ARG A 53 7.72 8.59 -6.84
C ARG A 53 8.50 7.41 -7.41
N ASN A 54 8.39 6.23 -6.81
CA ASN A 54 9.23 5.07 -7.13
C ASN A 54 8.59 4.14 -8.17
N HIS A 55 7.25 4.03 -8.16
CA HIS A 55 6.50 3.09 -8.98
C HIS A 55 5.63 3.77 -10.04
N GLY A 56 5.64 5.11 -10.11
CA GLY A 56 4.87 5.86 -11.11
C GLY A 56 3.36 5.75 -10.92
N MET A 57 2.90 5.45 -9.69
CA MET A 57 1.48 5.43 -9.35
C MET A 57 0.79 6.72 -9.82
N SER A 58 -0.38 6.58 -10.42
CA SER A 58 -1.15 7.73 -10.90
C SER A 58 -1.48 8.67 -9.74
N ARG A 59 -1.21 9.97 -9.91
CA ARG A 59 -1.45 11.01 -8.89
C ARG A 59 -2.91 11.17 -8.47
N GLY A 60 -3.84 10.56 -9.20
CA GLY A 60 -5.27 10.53 -8.87
C GLY A 60 -5.68 9.37 -7.97
N VAL A 61 -4.75 8.49 -7.56
CA VAL A 61 -5.07 7.45 -6.58
C VAL A 61 -5.09 8.09 -5.20
N ASP A 62 -6.30 8.31 -4.69
CA ASP A 62 -6.58 8.64 -3.31
C ASP A 62 -6.80 7.34 -2.54
N VAL A 63 -5.99 7.12 -1.51
CA VAL A 63 -6.10 5.92 -0.68
C VAL A 63 -6.54 6.35 0.70
N ALA A 64 -7.66 5.80 1.14
CA ALA A 64 -8.23 6.08 2.44
C ALA A 64 -7.89 4.95 3.44
N PRO A 65 -7.80 5.26 4.74
CA PRO A 65 -7.47 4.26 5.77
C PRO A 65 -8.52 3.16 5.91
N ASN A 66 -9.74 3.37 5.42
CA ASN A 66 -10.79 2.36 5.36
C ASN A 66 -10.61 1.34 4.21
N GLN A 67 -9.65 1.53 3.31
CA GLN A 67 -9.35 0.59 2.24
C GLN A 67 -8.36 -0.48 2.70
N SER A 68 -8.38 -1.63 2.06
CA SER A 68 -7.46 -2.73 2.34
C SER A 68 -6.16 -2.58 1.52
N PRO A 69 -5.00 -3.03 2.04
CA PRO A 69 -3.74 -3.01 1.29
C PRO A 69 -3.82 -3.83 -0.01
N ARG A 70 -4.66 -4.87 -0.03
CA ARG A 70 -4.93 -5.68 -1.21
C ARG A 70 -5.54 -4.87 -2.35
N GLU A 71 -6.50 -3.98 -2.05
CA GLU A 71 -7.10 -3.09 -3.05
C GLU A 71 -6.02 -2.19 -3.67
N LEU A 72 -5.17 -1.60 -2.82
CA LEU A 72 -4.05 -0.78 -3.27
C LEU A 72 -3.07 -1.56 -4.16
N LEU A 73 -2.76 -2.80 -3.80
CA LEU A 73 -1.92 -3.68 -4.62
C LEU A 73 -2.59 -4.00 -5.97
N SER A 74 -3.91 -4.22 -5.99
CA SER A 74 -4.68 -4.43 -7.23
C SER A 74 -4.63 -3.21 -8.15
N LEU A 75 -4.74 -2.01 -7.58
CA LEU A 75 -4.65 -0.74 -8.32
C LEU A 75 -3.28 -0.56 -8.98
N LEU A 76 -2.21 -1.02 -8.32
CA LEU A 76 -0.83 -0.92 -8.83
C LEU A 76 -0.48 -2.01 -9.83
N THR A 77 -1.03 -3.21 -9.67
CA THR A 77 -0.79 -4.35 -10.56
C THR A 77 -1.75 -4.39 -11.75
N GLY A 78 -2.79 -3.54 -11.78
CA GLY A 78 -3.78 -3.48 -12.85
C GLY A 78 -4.62 -4.75 -12.99
N LYS A 79 -4.61 -5.61 -11.97
CA LYS A 79 -5.30 -6.90 -11.98
C LYS A 79 -6.67 -6.69 -11.33
N VAL A 80 -7.70 -6.54 -12.18
CA VAL A 80 -9.13 -6.55 -11.82
C VAL A 80 -9.66 -7.97 -11.70
#